data_AF-A0AAD9Y293-F1
#
_entry.id   AF-A0AAD9Y293-F1
#
_cell.length_a   1.000
_cell.length_b   1.000
_cell.length_c   1.000
_cell.angle_alpha   90.00
_cell.angle_beta   90.00
_cell.angle_gamma   90.00
#
_symmetry.space_group_name_H-M   'P 1'
#
loop_
_entity.id
_entity.type
_entity.pdbx_description
1 polymer ?
#
loop_
_entity_poly.entity_id
_entity_poly.type
_entity_poly.pdbx_seq_one_letter_code
_entity_poly.pdbx_strand_id
1 'polypeptide(L)'
;MVRITSFLAILAAVTSASALRCNIQVHNSSNGVVGSSCVEAGASGSVVSSQSGATINFKTSTSCGVDATGGLGPNESLSNGGPC
;
A
#
# COMPACT_ATOMS: atom_id res chain seq x y z
N MET A 1 -40.39 -31.27 29.08
CA MET A 1 -39.53 -31.34 27.88
C MET A 1 -39.13 -29.91 27.53
N VAL A 2 -37.95 -29.47 27.98
CA VAL A 2 -37.52 -28.06 27.92
C VAL A 2 -37.02 -27.73 26.51
N ARG A 3 -37.61 -26.69 25.92
CA ARG A 3 -37.19 -26.07 24.66
C ARG A 3 -35.77 -25.52 24.81
N ILE A 4 -34.85 -26.03 23.99
CA ILE A 4 -33.55 -25.42 23.78
C ILE A 4 -33.46 -25.08 22.30
N THR A 5 -34.21 -24.06 21.90
CA THR A 5 -33.91 -23.26 20.71
C THR A 5 -32.69 -22.41 21.04
N SER A 6 -31.50 -23.01 20.99
CA SER A 6 -30.25 -22.26 21.08
C SER A 6 -29.94 -21.67 19.71
N PHE A 7 -30.44 -20.45 19.54
CA PHE A 7 -29.99 -19.48 18.55
C PHE A 7 -28.51 -19.16 18.78
N LEU A 8 -27.61 -20.01 18.31
CA LEU A 8 -26.23 -19.57 18.03
C LEU A 8 -26.20 -19.12 16.57
N ALA A 9 -26.74 -17.91 16.34
CA ALA A 9 -26.32 -17.09 15.23
C ALA A 9 -24.83 -16.78 15.48
N ILE A 10 -23.97 -17.64 14.95
CA ILE A 10 -22.53 -17.44 14.98
C ILE A 10 -22.30 -16.19 14.16
N LEU A 11 -22.13 -15.07 14.86
CA LEU A 11 -21.69 -13.80 14.30
C LEU A 11 -20.52 -14.12 13.37
N ALA A 12 -20.77 -14.01 12.07
CA ALA A 12 -19.72 -13.77 11.10
C ALA A 12 -19.14 -12.42 11.46
N ALA A 13 -18.23 -12.41 12.45
CA ALA A 13 -17.28 -11.34 12.65
C ALA A 13 -16.40 -11.37 11.40
N VAL A 14 -16.89 -10.74 10.34
CA VAL A 14 -16.06 -10.30 9.24
C VAL A 14 -15.09 -9.33 9.91
N THR A 15 -13.93 -9.85 10.30
CA THR A 15 -12.81 -9.02 10.65
C THR A 15 -12.41 -8.36 9.35
N SER A 16 -13.07 -7.25 9.02
CA SER A 16 -12.53 -6.25 8.12
C SER A 16 -11.31 -5.71 8.85
N ALA A 17 -10.21 -6.47 8.81
CA ALA A 17 -8.88 -5.94 9.01
C ALA A 17 -8.80 -4.85 7.95
N SER A 18 -8.95 -3.60 8.38
CA SER A 18 -8.74 -2.44 7.52
C SER A 18 -7.42 -2.69 6.81
N ALA A 19 -7.46 -2.93 5.51
CA ALA A 19 -6.26 -3.24 4.75
C ALA A 19 -5.28 -2.10 5.00
N LEU A 20 -4.14 -2.41 5.62
CA LEU A 20 -3.10 -1.43 5.94
C LEU A 20 -2.76 -0.72 4.63
N ARG A 21 -2.92 0.61 4.56
CA ARG A 21 -2.57 1.34 3.34
C ARG A 21 -1.27 2.08 3.52
N CYS A 22 -0.45 2.02 2.49
CA CYS A 22 0.91 2.49 2.47
C CYS A 22 1.00 3.64 1.49
N ASN A 23 1.49 4.78 1.95
CA ASN A 23 1.83 5.90 1.10
C ASN A 23 3.22 5.68 0.53
N ILE A 24 3.32 5.37 -0.75
CA ILE A 24 4.59 5.18 -1.43
C ILE A 24 5.00 6.48 -2.10
N GLN A 25 6.18 6.98 -1.73
CA GLN A 25 6.73 8.23 -2.22
C GLN A 25 7.94 7.98 -3.11
N VAL A 26 8.02 8.74 -4.20
CA VAL A 26 9.20 8.84 -5.05
C VAL A 26 9.97 10.06 -4.63
N HIS A 27 11.24 9.86 -4.26
CA HIS A 27 12.16 10.93 -3.90
C HIS A 27 13.17 11.14 -5.03
N ASN A 28 13.48 12.41 -5.32
CA ASN A 28 14.57 12.77 -6.23
C ASN A 28 15.93 12.80 -5.51
N SER A 29 16.98 13.17 -6.25
CA SER A 29 18.35 13.32 -5.73
C SER A 29 18.47 14.26 -4.51
N SER A 30 17.59 15.26 -4.40
CA SER A 30 17.55 16.20 -3.28
C SER A 30 16.65 15.73 -2.13
N ASN A 31 16.24 14.46 -2.14
CA ASN A 31 15.32 13.84 -1.20
C ASN A 31 13.90 14.45 -1.18
N GLY A 32 13.56 15.27 -2.18
CA GLY A 32 12.24 15.88 -2.34
C GLY A 32 11.25 14.89 -2.96
N VAL A 33 10.00 14.90 -2.48
CA VAL A 33 8.93 14.03 -2.99
C VAL A 33 8.45 14.56 -4.33
N VAL A 34 8.65 13.78 -5.40
CA VAL A 34 8.26 14.12 -6.77
C VAL A 34 7.06 13.31 -7.26
N GLY A 35 6.59 12.36 -6.47
CA GLY A 35 5.36 11.61 -6.71
C GLY A 35 4.98 10.82 -5.46
N SER A 36 3.68 10.59 -5.28
CA SER A 36 3.17 9.75 -4.19
C SER A 36 1.96 8.95 -4.65
N SER A 37 1.79 7.75 -4.12
CA SER A 37 0.65 6.89 -4.42
C SER A 37 0.26 6.07 -3.20
N CYS A 38 -1.05 5.95 -2.97
CA CYS A 38 -1.60 5.20 -1.86
C CYS A 38 -2.09 3.84 -2.32
N VAL A 39 -1.52 2.79 -1.76
CA VAL A 39 -1.84 1.41 -2.11
C VAL A 39 -2.08 0.57 -0.88
N GLU A 40 -2.79 -0.54 -1.05
CA GLU A 40 -2.92 -1.55 0.01
C GLU A 40 -1.60 -2.28 0.22
N ALA A 41 -1.27 -2.57 1.48
CA ALA A 41 -0.11 -3.36 1.84
C ALA A 41 -0.21 -4.75 1.19
N GLY A 42 0.85 -5.15 0.47
CA GLY A 42 0.86 -6.40 -0.31
C GLY A 42 0.41 -6.22 -1.76
N ALA A 43 -0.11 -5.05 -2.14
CA ALA A 43 -0.56 -4.76 -3.50
C ALA A 43 0.55 -4.12 -4.34
N SER A 44 0.40 -4.26 -5.66
CA SER A 44 1.20 -3.52 -6.63
C SER A 44 0.55 -2.17 -6.92
N GLY A 45 1.39 -1.17 -7.22
CA GLY A 45 0.95 0.16 -7.59
C GLY A 45 1.84 0.80 -8.62
N SER A 46 1.44 2.00 -9.04
CA SER A 46 2.25 2.86 -9.86
C SER A 46 2.16 4.30 -9.37
N VAL A 47 3.21 5.04 -9.67
CA VAL A 47 3.33 6.46 -9.37
C VAL A 47 4.03 7.12 -10.54
N VAL A 48 3.49 8.25 -10.99
CA VAL A 48 4.12 9.05 -12.04
C VAL A 48 5.06 10.02 -11.35
N SER A 49 6.34 10.00 -11.69
CA SER A 49 7.28 11.00 -11.22
C SER A 49 7.04 12.32 -11.94
N SER A 50 6.79 13.37 -11.17
CA SER A 50 6.63 14.73 -11.72
C SER A 50 7.96 15.30 -12.24
N GLN A 51 9.10 14.69 -11.88
CA GLN A 51 10.42 15.13 -12.31
C GLN A 51 10.78 14.57 -13.70
N SER A 52 10.61 13.27 -13.88
CA SER A 52 11.01 12.57 -15.11
C SER A 52 9.84 12.31 -16.05
N GLY A 53 8.59 12.44 -15.59
CA GLY A 53 7.39 12.01 -16.31
C GLY A 53 7.26 10.49 -16.42
N ALA A 54 8.16 9.73 -15.80
CA ALA A 54 8.18 8.28 -15.86
C ALA A 54 7.15 7.67 -14.92
N THR A 55 6.48 6.61 -15.38
CA THR A 55 5.62 5.78 -14.54
C THR A 55 6.49 4.73 -13.85
N ILE A 56 6.61 4.84 -12.54
CA ILE A 56 7.35 3.91 -11.70
C ILE A 56 6.36 2.90 -11.13
N ASN A 57 6.54 1.65 -11.50
CA ASN A 57 5.77 0.53 -10.97
C ASN A 57 6.49 -0.04 -9.75
N PHE A 58 5.73 -0.32 -8.71
CA PHE A 58 6.27 -0.86 -7.47
C PHE A 58 5.35 -1.92 -6.89
N LYS A 59 5.91 -2.78 -6.04
CA LYS A 59 5.17 -3.75 -5.24
C LYS A 59 5.37 -3.45 -3.78
N THR A 60 4.28 -3.37 -3.03
CA THR A 60 4.34 -3.27 -1.58
C THR A 60 4.21 -4.63 -0.92
N SER A 61 4.87 -4.78 0.22
CA SER A 61 4.73 -5.92 1.13
C SER A 61 3.60 -5.67 2.14
N THR A 62 3.17 -6.71 2.84
CA THR A 62 2.14 -6.62 3.91
C THR A 62 2.55 -5.74 5.09
N SER A 63 3.85 -5.42 5.22
CA SER A 63 4.42 -4.48 6.18
C SER A 63 4.74 -3.09 5.60
N CYS A 64 4.17 -2.74 4.44
CA CYS A 64 4.46 -1.51 3.70
C CYS A 64 5.93 -1.35 3.25
N GLY A 65 6.70 -2.44 3.17
CA GLY A 65 7.97 -2.43 2.44
C GLY A 65 7.70 -2.22 0.95
N VAL A 66 8.49 -1.39 0.27
CA VAL A 66 8.32 -1.08 -1.15
C VAL A 66 9.51 -1.55 -1.97
N ASP A 67 9.23 -2.15 -3.12
CA ASP A 67 10.24 -2.61 -4.08
C ASP A 67 9.88 -2.13 -5.49
N ALA A 68 10.86 -1.59 -6.23
CA ALA A 68 10.65 -1.09 -7.59
C ALA A 68 10.64 -2.25 -8.60
N THR A 69 9.52 -2.47 -9.28
CA THR A 69 9.39 -3.51 -10.32
C THR A 69 9.69 -2.99 -11.73
N GLY A 70 9.46 -1.71 -11.97
CA GLY A 70 9.96 -0.98 -13.14
C GLY A 70 11.08 -0.06 -12.69
N GLY A 71 12.22 -0.08 -13.38
CA GLY A 71 13.41 0.66 -12.97
C GLY A 71 13.11 2.12 -12.59
N LEU A 72 13.83 2.61 -11.59
CA LEU A 72 13.74 3.99 -11.13
C LEU A 72 14.38 4.91 -12.17
N GLY A 73 13.85 6.12 -12.34
CA GLY A 73 14.50 7.14 -13.13
C GLY A 73 15.84 7.57 -12.51
N PRO A 74 16.62 8.39 -13.24
CA PRO A 74 17.96 8.78 -12.80
C PRO A 74 17.89 9.57 -11.49
N ASN A 75 18.54 9.03 -10.45
CA ASN A 75 18.56 9.59 -9.09
C ASN A 75 17.18 9.61 -8.39
N GLU A 76 16.27 8.73 -8.78
CA GLU A 76 15.02 8.52 -8.07
C GLU A 76 15.15 7.36 -7.09
N SER A 77 14.39 7.43 -6.00
CA SER A 77 14.31 6.40 -4.97
C SER A 77 12.88 6.24 -4.46
N LEU A 78 12.50 5.03 -4.07
CA LEU A 78 11.20 4.77 -3.45
C LEU A 78 11.36 4.70 -1.95
N SER A 79 10.37 5.22 -1.25
CA SER A 79 10.29 5.12 0.21
C SER A 79 8.85 5.03 0.67
N ASN A 80 8.66 4.39 1.81
CA ASN A 80 7.37 4.39 2.49
C ASN A 80 7.24 5.69 3.28
N GLY A 81 6.29 6.52 2.90
CA GLY A 81 5.89 7.76 3.58
C GLY A 81 5.00 7.56 4.80
N GLY A 82 4.64 6.31 5.12
CA GLY A 82 3.79 5.96 6.26
C GLY A 82 2.37 5.58 5.85
N PRO A 83 1.44 5.56 6.81
CA PRO A 83 0.06 5.19 6.53
C PRO A 83 -0.65 6.27 5.71
N CYS A 84 -1.54 5.80 4.85
CA CYS A 84 -2.70 6.53 4.35
C CYS A 84 -3.94 5.64 4.48
#